data_AF-A0A2B1KMB7-F1
#
_entry.id   AF-A0A2B1KMB7-F1
#
_cell.length_a   1.000
_cell.length_b   1.000
_cell.length_c   1.000
_cell.angle_alpha   90.00
_cell.angle_beta   90.00
_cell.angle_gamma   90.00
#
_symmetry.space_group_name_H-M   'P 1'
#
loop_
_entity.id
_entity.type
_entity.pdbx_description
1 polymer ?
#
loop_
_entity_poly.entity_id
_entity_poly.type
_entity_poly.pdbx_seq_one_letter_code
_entity_poly.pdbx_strand_id
1 'polypeptide(L)' 'MKIFFVCASLIINVCALPAAMFIGVMATDAPGSGLKEFFIGFFFIQWLPLLLLILSIYFLIKERKNKLTNT' A
#
# COMPACT_ATOMS: atom_id res chain seq x y z
N MET A 1 -19.19 -9.82 0.38
CA MET A 1 -18.73 -8.63 -0.38
C MET A 1 -17.48 -7.93 0.16
N LYS A 2 -17.05 -8.13 1.42
CA LYS A 2 -16.01 -7.26 2.04
C LYS A 2 -14.58 -7.81 2.07
N ILE A 3 -14.39 -9.14 2.13
CA ILE A 3 -13.09 -9.77 1.84
C ILE A 3 -12.61 -9.45 0.43
N PHE A 4 -13.54 -9.31 -0.52
CA PHE A 4 -13.22 -8.86 -1.87
C PHE A 4 -12.53 -7.48 -1.88
N PHE A 5 -12.91 -6.57 -0.97
CA PHE A 5 -12.28 -5.25 -0.86
C PHE A 5 -10.83 -5.33 -0.31
N VAL A 6 -10.60 -6.21 0.67
CA VAL A 6 -9.25 -6.51 1.17
C VAL A 6 -8.41 -7.20 0.08
N CYS A 7 -8.96 -8.18 -0.62
CA CYS A 7 -8.27 -8.87 -1.71
C CYS A 7 -7.97 -7.91 -2.87
N ALA A 8 -8.90 -7.06 -3.26
CA ALA A 8 -8.72 -6.08 -4.33
C ALA A 8 -7.63 -5.06 -3.96
N SER A 9 -7.65 -4.51 -2.74
CA SER A 9 -6.59 -3.60 -2.28
C SER A 9 -5.22 -4.27 -2.21
N LEU A 10 -5.17 -5.56 -1.85
CA LEU A 10 -3.92 -6.34 -1.83
C LEU A 10 -3.39 -6.59 -3.24
N ILE A 11 -4.26 -6.94 -4.19
CA ILE A 11 -3.89 -7.09 -5.61
C ILE A 11 -3.35 -5.78 -6.17
N ILE A 12 -4.02 -4.65 -5.90
CA ILE A 12 -3.54 -3.32 -6.32
C ILE A 12 -2.16 -3.01 -5.72
N ASN A 13 -1.94 -3.37 -4.45
CA ASN A 13 -0.63 -3.22 -3.80
C ASN A 13 0.47 -4.01 -4.51
N VAL A 14 0.19 -5.28 -4.85
CA VAL A 14 1.12 -6.16 -5.55
C VAL A 14 1.38 -5.69 -6.99
N CYS A 15 0.35 -5.21 -7.69
CA CYS A 15 0.52 -4.64 -9.03
C CYS A 15 1.30 -3.31 -9.01
N ALA A 16 1.19 -2.52 -7.94
CA ALA A 16 1.93 -1.27 -7.79
C ALA A 16 3.42 -1.50 -7.43
N LEU A 17 3.76 -2.63 -6.81
CA LEU A 17 5.14 -2.93 -6.38
C LEU A 17 6.18 -2.87 -7.51
N PRO A 18 5.97 -3.51 -8.69
CA PRO A 18 6.89 -3.37 -9.81
C PRO A 18 7.08 -1.91 -10.23
N ALA A 19 5.99 -1.16 -10.36
CA ALA A 19 6.05 0.25 -10.75
C ALA A 19 6.79 1.10 -9.69
N ALA A 20 6.52 0.89 -8.41
CA ALA A 20 7.20 1.56 -7.31
C ALA A 20 8.70 1.22 -7.27
N MET A 21 9.09 -0.02 -7.53
CA MET A 21 10.50 -0.40 -7.67
C MET A 21 11.16 0.30 -8.85
N PHE A 22 10.51 0.32 -10.02
CA PHE A 22 11.07 1.02 -11.20
C PHE A 22 11.32 2.50 -10.93
N ILE A 23 10.35 3.22 -10.36
CA ILE A 23 10.53 4.64 -10.05
C ILE A 23 11.54 4.85 -8.93
N GLY A 24 11.56 3.99 -7.91
CA GLY A 24 12.57 4.05 -6.86
C GLY A 24 14.00 3.93 -7.44
N VAL A 25 14.22 2.98 -8.36
CA VAL A 25 15.52 2.82 -9.02
C VAL A 25 15.85 4.02 -9.91
N MET A 26 14.88 4.53 -10.67
CA MET A 26 15.06 5.74 -11.49
C MET A 26 15.38 6.98 -10.65
N ALA A 27 14.85 7.08 -9.43
CA ALA A 27 15.18 8.15 -8.49
C ALA A 27 16.65 8.09 -8.01
N THR A 28 17.31 6.95 -8.13
CA THR A 28 18.75 6.77 -7.78
C THR A 28 19.71 7.01 -8.94
N ASP A 29 19.22 7.46 -10.10
CA ASP A 29 20.06 7.68 -11.27
C ASP A 29 20.87 9.00 -11.17
N ALA A 30 20.48 9.93 -10.30
CA ALA A 30 21.18 11.20 -10.16
C ALA A 30 22.54 11.05 -9.43
N PRO A 31 23.60 11.75 -9.85
CA PRO A 31 24.91 11.68 -9.19
C PRO A 31 24.82 12.23 -7.76
N GLY A 32 25.22 11.41 -6.78
CA GLY A 32 25.10 11.70 -5.35
C GLY A 32 23.77 11.27 -4.71
N SER A 33 22.85 10.70 -5.50
CA SER A 33 21.65 10.04 -4.97
C SER A 33 21.99 8.64 -4.44
N GLY A 34 21.11 8.11 -3.60
CA GLY A 34 21.30 6.81 -2.95
C GLY A 34 19.99 6.28 -2.38
N LEU A 35 20.07 5.41 -1.38
CA LEU A 35 18.90 4.72 -0.82
C LEU A 35 17.77 5.65 -0.34
N LYS A 36 18.10 6.88 0.08
CA LYS A 36 17.08 7.85 0.52
C LYS A 36 16.16 8.27 -0.63
N GLU A 37 16.71 8.58 -1.80
CA GLU A 37 15.94 8.95 -2.99
C GLU A 37 15.17 7.75 -3.54
N PHE A 38 15.72 6.54 -3.43
CA PHE A 38 15.00 5.30 -3.70
C PHE A 38 13.72 5.19 -2.87
N PHE A 39 13.83 5.34 -1.55
CA PHE A 39 12.68 5.24 -0.66
C PHE A 39 11.64 6.33 -0.96
N ILE A 40 12.08 7.56 -1.26
CA ILE A 40 11.16 8.64 -1.63
C ILE A 40 10.39 8.27 -2.91
N GLY A 41 11.08 7.84 -3.97
CA GLY A 41 10.44 7.42 -5.23
C GLY A 41 9.52 6.21 -5.05
N PHE A 42 9.96 5.22 -4.26
CA PHE A 42 9.18 4.02 -3.97
C PHE A 42 7.90 4.35 -3.19
N PHE A 43 8.01 5.11 -2.10
CA PHE A 43 6.85 5.50 -1.31
C PHE A 43 5.92 6.46 -2.05
N PHE A 44 6.41 7.26 -2.99
CA PHE A 44 5.56 8.14 -3.78
C PHE A 44 4.46 7.39 -4.54
N ILE A 45 4.80 6.24 -5.14
CA ILE A 45 3.80 5.38 -5.79
C ILE A 45 3.07 4.50 -4.77
N GLN A 46 3.82 3.90 -3.84
CA GLN A 46 3.27 2.89 -2.93
C GLN A 46 2.35 3.48 -1.85
N TRP A 47 2.42 4.80 -1.61
CA TRP A 47 1.62 5.49 -0.58
C TRP A 47 0.12 5.29 -0.78
N LEU A 48 -0.39 5.49 -1.99
CA LEU A 48 -1.82 5.35 -2.29
C LEU A 48 -2.32 3.89 -2.11
N PRO A 49 -1.66 2.87 -2.68
CA PRO A 49 -1.97 1.47 -2.41
C PRO A 49 -1.94 1.10 -0.93
N LEU A 50 -0.94 1.58 -0.18
CA LEU A 50 -0.80 1.30 1.25
C LEU A 50 -1.93 1.93 2.06
N LEU A 51 -2.31 3.18 1.75
CA LEU A 51 -3.38 3.88 2.42
C LEU A 51 -4.72 3.15 2.21
N LEU A 52 -4.99 2.69 0.98
CA LEU A 52 -6.15 1.86 0.64
C LEU A 52 -6.19 0.55 1.46
N LEU A 53 -5.05 -0.12 1.60
CA LEU A 53 -4.93 -1.36 2.35
C LEU A 53 -5.15 -1.14 3.86
N ILE A 54 -4.58 -0.08 4.43
CA ILE A 54 -4.79 0.31 5.84
C ILE A 54 -6.28 0.59 6.09
N LEU A 55 -6.93 1.36 5.20
CA LEU A 55 -8.34 1.68 5.33
C LEU A 55 -9.20 0.40 5.29
N SER A 56 -8.90 -0.50 4.34
CA SER A 56 -9.58 -1.79 4.20
C SER A 56 -9.47 -2.65 5.46
N ILE A 57 -8.29 -2.72 6.08
CA ILE A 57 -8.09 -3.46 7.32
C ILE A 57 -8.82 -2.79 8.49
N TYR A 58 -8.76 -1.46 8.58
CA TYR A 58 -9.45 -0.72 9.64
C TYR A 58 -10.96 -0.99 9.63
N PHE A 59 -11.59 -0.93 8.46
CA PHE A 59 -13.01 -1.26 8.30
C PHE A 59 -13.29 -2.72 8.68
N LEU A 60 -12.42 -3.66 8.30
CA LEU A 60 -12.56 -5.07 8.67
C LEU A 60 -12.54 -5.25 10.20
N ILE A 61 -11.58 -4.62 10.91
CA ILE A 61 -11.46 -4.71 12.36
C ILE A 61 -12.67 -4.08 13.07
N LYS A 62 -13.09 -2.88 12.62
CA LYS A 62 -14.24 -2.18 13.18
C LYS A 62 -15.51 -3.02 13.09
N GLU A 63 -15.73 -3.69 11.97
CA GLU A 63 -16.90 -4.56 11.80
C GLU A 63 -16.82 -5.84 12.64
N ARG A 64 -15.64 -6.45 12.76
CA ARG A 64 -15.45 -7.61 13.64
C ARG A 64 -15.78 -7.28 15.09
N LYS A 65 -15.37 -6.11 15.57
CA LYS A 65 -15.75 -5.60 16.90
C LYS A 65 -17.26 -5.42 17.05
N ASN A 66 -17.92 -4.76 16.08
CA ASN A 66 -19.37 -4.59 16.13
C ASN A 66 -20.12 -5.92 16.15
N LYS A 67 -19.67 -6.93 15.40
CA LYS A 67 -20.30 -8.25 15.40
C LYS A 67 -20.15 -8.98 16.74
N LEU A 68 -19.02 -8.78 17.42
CA LEU A 68 -18.73 -9.39 18.73
C LEU A 68 -19.52 -8.73 19.88
N THR A 69 -19.82 -7.44 19.79
CA THR A 69 -20.59 -6.70 20.81
C THR A 69 -22.11 -6.84 20.67
N ASN A 70 -22.60 -7.24 19.50
CA ASN A 70 -24.04 -7.49 19.25
C ASN A 70 -24.44 -8.97 19.43
N THR A 71 -23.57 -9.79 20.02
CA THR A 71 -23.83 -11.18 20.42
C THR A 71 -23.72 -11.27 21.93
#